data_AF-A0AB34UA52-F1
#
_entry.id   AF-A0AB34UA52-F1
#
_cell.length_a   1.000
_cell.length_b   1.000
_cell.length_c   1.000
_cell.angle_alpha   90.00
_cell.angle_beta   90.00
_cell.angle_gamma   90.00
#
_symmetry.space_group_name_H-M   'P 1'
#
loop_
_entity.id
_entity.type
_entity.pdbx_description
1 polymer ?
#
loop_
_entity_poly.entity_id
_entity_poly.type
_entity_poly.pdbx_seq_one_letter_code
_entity_poly.pdbx_strand_id
1 'polypeptide(L)'
;MVLEGKTLEFEFDSPAMNIVGFEHVATSDEDKAKVAKARELLLKPNALFSIADAANCSATSVKLESPLFGDKDDDHDEHAQGGDADHHEHSEIHGHYKFVCDAPAVLKRLDLSQIFKTFPDTKKLQVQLISPGGQSGAEVIAANPTLKF
;
A
#
# COMPACT_ATOMS: atom_id res chain seq x y z
N MET A 1 9.38 -0.96 4.03
CA MET A 1 9.95 -1.93 3.05
C MET A 1 11.16 -2.59 3.65
N VAL A 2 11.26 -3.91 3.54
CA VAL A 2 12.36 -4.70 4.05
C VAL A 2 12.89 -5.62 2.95
N LEU A 3 14.20 -5.65 2.74
CA LEU A 3 14.90 -6.60 1.87
C LEU A 3 15.79 -7.48 2.74
N GLU A 4 15.44 -8.76 2.87
CA GLU A 4 16.19 -9.74 3.64
C GLU A 4 16.44 -11.00 2.79
N GLY A 5 17.70 -11.29 2.50
CA GLY A 5 18.08 -12.41 1.64
C GLY A 5 17.39 -12.29 0.26
N LYS A 6 16.51 -13.25 -0.04
CA LYS A 6 15.68 -13.28 -1.27
C LYS A 6 14.28 -12.70 -1.08
N THR A 7 13.91 -12.31 0.12
CA THR A 7 12.58 -11.83 0.46
C THR A 7 12.55 -10.31 0.43
N LEU A 8 11.57 -9.77 -0.26
CA LEU A 8 11.28 -8.34 -0.31
C LEU A 8 9.85 -8.12 0.19
N GLU A 9 9.70 -7.31 1.23
CA GLU A 9 8.42 -7.03 1.87
C GLU A 9 8.10 -5.54 1.81
N PHE A 10 6.84 -5.24 1.50
CA PHE A 10 6.29 -3.90 1.49
C PHE A 10 5.10 -3.84 2.42
N GLU A 11 5.15 -2.87 3.32
CA GLU A 11 4.00 -2.39 4.07
C GLU A 11 3.59 -1.05 3.47
N PHE A 12 2.30 -0.90 3.25
CA PHE A 12 1.68 0.27 2.67
C PHE A 12 0.50 0.67 3.53
N ASP A 13 0.57 1.87 4.09
CA ASP A 13 -0.49 2.47 4.89
C ASP A 13 -0.87 3.80 4.24
N SER A 14 -2.17 3.99 4.02
CA SER A 14 -2.66 5.24 3.46
C SER A 14 -4.11 5.52 3.85
N PRO A 15 -4.44 6.79 4.17
CA PRO A 15 -5.81 7.22 4.27
C PRO A 15 -6.56 6.90 2.98
N ALA A 16 -7.79 6.40 3.10
CA ALA A 16 -8.63 6.05 1.96
C ALA A 16 -8.83 7.24 1.01
N MET A 17 -8.81 8.47 1.54
CA MET A 17 -8.86 9.70 0.75
C MET A 17 -7.79 9.73 -0.36
N ASN A 18 -6.59 9.21 -0.10
CA ASN A 18 -5.50 9.23 -1.08
C ASN A 18 -5.66 8.20 -2.21
N ILE A 19 -6.56 7.23 -2.03
CA ILE A 19 -6.68 6.03 -2.86
C ILE A 19 -8.04 5.96 -3.58
N VAL A 20 -9.14 6.14 -2.85
CA VAL A 20 -10.51 6.13 -3.37
C VAL A 20 -11.14 7.51 -3.46
N GLY A 21 -10.54 8.53 -2.83
CA GLY A 21 -11.02 9.90 -2.89
C GLY A 21 -12.07 10.27 -1.82
N PHE A 22 -12.23 9.45 -0.77
CA PHE A 22 -13.13 9.71 0.36
C PHE A 22 -12.77 8.81 1.56
N GLU A 23 -13.38 9.08 2.72
CA GLU A 23 -13.15 8.33 3.98
C GLU A 23 -14.42 7.80 4.64
N HIS A 24 -15.58 8.03 4.03
CA HIS A 24 -16.86 7.50 4.51
C HIS A 24 -17.11 6.08 4.00
N VAL A 25 -18.07 5.38 4.63
CA VAL A 25 -18.53 4.07 4.17
C VAL A 25 -19.11 4.18 2.75
N ALA A 26 -18.71 3.26 1.87
CA ALA A 26 -19.17 3.20 0.48
C ALA A 26 -20.61 2.67 0.39
N THR A 27 -21.59 3.58 0.37
CA THR A 27 -23.01 3.22 0.30
C THR A 27 -23.59 3.37 -1.11
N SER A 28 -23.12 4.36 -1.87
CA SER A 28 -23.53 4.58 -3.24
C SER A 28 -22.84 3.61 -4.21
N ASP A 29 -23.46 3.36 -5.37
CA ASP A 29 -22.87 2.50 -6.40
C ASP A 29 -21.56 3.08 -6.95
N GLU A 30 -21.44 4.42 -7.00
CA GLU A 30 -20.21 5.09 -7.42
C GLU A 30 -19.06 4.83 -6.42
N ASP A 31 -19.32 4.93 -5.13
CA ASP A 31 -18.32 4.68 -4.09
C ASP A 31 -17.87 3.23 -4.08
N LYS A 32 -18.83 2.30 -4.18
CA LYS A 32 -18.53 0.86 -4.25
C LYS A 32 -17.66 0.54 -5.47
N ALA A 33 -17.94 1.15 -6.61
CA ALA A 33 -17.13 0.99 -7.81
C ALA A 33 -15.71 1.53 -7.64
N LYS A 34 -15.53 2.69 -6.98
CA LYS A 34 -14.20 3.24 -6.66
C LYS A 34 -13.42 2.33 -5.72
N VAL A 35 -14.05 1.81 -4.66
CA VAL A 35 -13.43 0.88 -3.70
C VAL A 35 -13.03 -0.43 -4.38
N ALA A 36 -13.92 -1.03 -5.18
CA ALA A 36 -13.64 -2.26 -5.91
C ALA A 36 -12.46 -2.07 -6.87
N LYS A 37 -12.45 -0.98 -7.63
CA LYS A 37 -11.35 -0.64 -8.54
C LYS A 37 -10.03 -0.43 -7.80
N ALA A 38 -10.05 0.28 -6.68
CA ALA A 38 -8.85 0.49 -5.86
C ALA A 38 -8.29 -0.85 -5.33
N ARG A 39 -9.16 -1.73 -4.81
CA ARG A 39 -8.79 -3.08 -4.37
C ARG A 39 -8.16 -3.88 -5.52
N GLU A 40 -8.76 -3.90 -6.70
CA GLU A 40 -8.22 -4.59 -7.88
C GLU A 40 -6.83 -4.10 -8.30
N LEU A 41 -6.57 -2.80 -8.17
CA LEU A 41 -5.26 -2.20 -8.47
C LEU A 41 -4.22 -2.56 -7.40
N LEU A 42 -4.59 -2.47 -6.12
CA LEU A 42 -3.75 -2.82 -4.98
C LEU A 42 -3.39 -4.32 -4.97
N LEU A 43 -4.26 -5.18 -5.47
CA LEU A 43 -3.99 -6.62 -5.66
C LEU A 43 -2.94 -6.92 -6.75
N LYS A 44 -2.45 -5.91 -7.47
CA LYS A 44 -1.45 -6.03 -8.54
C LYS A 44 -0.17 -5.29 -8.17
N PRO A 45 0.58 -5.74 -7.14
CA PRO A 45 1.66 -4.94 -6.58
C PRO A 45 2.86 -4.79 -7.54
N ASN A 46 3.07 -5.72 -8.49
CA ASN A 46 4.05 -5.56 -9.58
C ASN A 46 3.75 -4.36 -10.51
N ALA A 47 2.48 -3.94 -10.61
CA ALA A 47 2.10 -2.77 -11.39
C ALA A 47 2.27 -1.46 -10.60
N LEU A 48 2.31 -1.54 -9.27
CA LEU A 48 2.41 -0.38 -8.38
C LEU A 48 3.86 -0.08 -7.96
N PHE A 49 4.60 -1.12 -7.61
CA PHE A 49 6.00 -1.06 -7.23
C PHE A 49 6.84 -1.46 -8.44
N SER A 50 7.53 -0.51 -9.05
CA SER A 50 8.39 -0.80 -10.21
C SER A 50 9.68 -1.48 -9.72
N ILE A 51 9.58 -2.79 -9.54
CA ILE A 51 10.69 -3.66 -9.17
C ILE A 51 11.44 -4.02 -10.45
N ALA A 52 12.78 -4.01 -10.41
CA ALA A 52 13.58 -4.31 -11.60
C ALA A 52 13.36 -5.77 -12.05
N ASP A 53 12.96 -5.98 -13.32
CA ASP A 53 12.75 -7.31 -13.90
C ASP A 53 13.96 -8.25 -13.73
N ALA A 54 15.16 -7.67 -13.77
CA ALA A 54 16.42 -8.40 -13.56
C ALA A 54 16.52 -9.08 -12.18
N ALA A 55 15.73 -8.64 -11.18
CA ALA A 55 15.67 -9.27 -9.87
C ALA A 55 14.80 -10.54 -9.83
N ASN A 56 14.01 -10.77 -10.89
CA ASN A 56 13.07 -11.87 -11.05
C ASN A 56 12.19 -12.09 -9.80
N CYS A 57 11.53 -11.02 -9.34
CA CYS A 57 10.69 -11.05 -8.16
C CYS A 57 9.28 -11.56 -8.49
N SER A 58 8.78 -12.51 -7.70
CA SER A 58 7.40 -13.01 -7.77
C SER A 58 6.65 -12.69 -6.49
N ALA A 59 5.43 -12.15 -6.61
CA ALA A 59 4.55 -11.94 -5.46
C ALA A 59 4.10 -13.30 -4.91
N THR A 60 4.34 -13.52 -3.62
CA THR A 60 3.99 -14.76 -2.91
C THR A 60 2.87 -14.56 -1.91
N SER A 61 2.67 -13.34 -1.42
CA SER A 61 1.54 -12.96 -0.57
C SER A 61 1.15 -11.52 -0.84
N VAL A 62 -0.15 -11.27 -0.93
CA VAL A 62 -0.75 -9.94 -0.97
C VAL A 62 -1.92 -9.96 0.00
N LYS A 63 -1.85 -9.13 1.04
CA LYS A 63 -2.95 -8.92 1.99
C LYS A 63 -3.35 -7.46 1.95
N LEU A 64 -4.65 -7.22 1.90
CA LEU A 64 -5.24 -5.89 1.90
C LEU A 64 -6.31 -5.85 2.97
N GLU A 65 -6.25 -4.84 3.82
CA GLU A 65 -7.16 -4.66 4.94
C GLU A 65 -7.65 -3.21 4.91
N SER A 66 -8.97 -3.04 4.98
CA SER A 66 -9.60 -1.73 5.12
C SER A 66 -11.04 -1.93 5.57
N PRO A 67 -11.59 -1.06 6.42
CA PRO A 67 -13.02 -1.03 6.70
C PRO A 67 -13.88 -0.89 5.43
N LEU A 68 -13.32 -0.31 4.36
CA LEU A 68 -14.02 -0.11 3.08
C LEU A 68 -14.14 -1.38 2.24
N PHE A 69 -13.27 -2.38 2.44
CA PHE A 69 -13.28 -3.57 1.59
C PHE A 69 -14.34 -4.61 1.98
N GLY A 70 -15.00 -4.43 3.13
CA GLY A 70 -16.10 -5.31 3.54
C GLY A 70 -15.66 -6.74 3.84
N ASP A 71 -14.38 -6.98 4.12
CA ASP A 71 -13.90 -8.27 4.62
C ASP A 71 -14.32 -8.42 6.09
N LYS A 72 -15.62 -8.59 6.33
CA LYS A 72 -16.19 -9.15 7.55
C LYS A 72 -17.19 -10.20 7.15
N ASP A 73 -16.96 -11.40 7.66
CA ASP A 73 -17.93 -12.48 7.74
C ASP A 73 -19.32 -11.95 8.15
N ASP A 74 -20.35 -12.57 7.59
CA ASP A 74 -21.73 -12.47 8.07
C ASP A 74 -21.78 -12.83 9.57
N ASP A 75 -21.65 -11.85 10.45
CA ASP A 75 -22.20 -11.90 11.79
C ASP A 75 -22.55 -10.48 12.25
N HIS A 76 -23.83 -10.29 12.53
CA HIS A 76 -24.35 -9.11 13.18
C HIS A 76 -23.69 -8.92 14.55
N ASP A 77 -23.18 -7.73 14.86
CA ASP A 77 -23.25 -7.22 16.22
C ASP A 77 -23.17 -5.69 16.27
N GLU A 78 -24.20 -5.13 16.92
CA GLU A 78 -24.24 -3.76 17.40
C GLU A 78 -23.18 -3.55 18.49
N HIS A 79 -22.19 -2.69 18.24
CA HIS A 79 -21.46 -2.06 19.34
C HIS A 79 -21.26 -0.57 19.09
N ALA A 80 -22.19 0.20 19.65
CA ALA A 80 -21.87 1.51 20.18
C ALA A 80 -20.83 1.34 21.31
N GLN A 81 -19.67 1.97 21.17
CA GLN A 81 -18.77 2.27 22.28
C GLN A 81 -18.48 3.76 22.23
N GLY A 82 -18.99 4.47 23.24
CA GLY A 82 -18.56 5.81 23.55
C GLY A 82 -17.16 5.80 24.14
N GLY A 83 -16.32 6.72 23.70
CA GLY A 83 -15.03 7.03 24.27
C GLY A 83 -14.55 8.36 23.72
N ASP A 84 -14.51 9.38 24.58
CA ASP A 84 -13.82 10.65 24.37
C ASP A 84 -12.40 10.41 23.83
N ALA A 85 -12.19 10.73 22.55
CA ALA A 85 -10.93 11.23 22.02
C ALA A 85 -11.19 11.82 20.62
N ASP A 86 -10.80 13.07 20.40
CA ASP A 86 -10.68 13.71 19.07
C ASP A 86 -9.68 12.93 18.19
N HIS A 87 -10.09 11.78 17.67
CA HIS A 87 -9.37 11.03 16.66
C HIS A 87 -10.23 11.10 15.40
N HIS A 88 -9.70 11.79 14.40
CA HIS A 88 -10.15 11.60 13.03
C HIS A 88 -9.93 10.13 12.69
N GLU A 89 -10.95 9.29 12.89
CA GLU A 89 -10.96 7.90 12.42
C GLU A 89 -11.08 7.94 10.90
N HIS A 90 -9.94 8.20 10.26
CA HIS A 90 -9.80 8.07 8.82
C HIS A 90 -9.98 6.59 8.48
N SER A 91 -10.78 6.30 7.45
CA SER A 91 -10.79 4.95 6.88
C SER A 91 -9.41 4.69 6.28
N GLU A 92 -8.58 3.89 6.94
CA GLU A 92 -7.23 3.57 6.43
C GLU A 92 -7.29 2.36 5.48
N ILE A 93 -6.30 2.30 4.58
CA ILE A 93 -6.02 1.16 3.73
C ILE A 93 -4.63 0.65 4.08
N HIS A 94 -4.58 -0.60 4.54
CA HIS A 94 -3.36 -1.31 4.87
C HIS A 94 -3.09 -2.38 3.81
N GLY A 95 -1.85 -2.44 3.34
CA GLY A 95 -1.41 -3.42 2.36
C GLY A 95 -0.09 -4.04 2.76
N HIS A 96 -0.05 -5.37 2.82
CA HIS A 96 1.15 -6.13 3.09
C HIS A 96 1.48 -7.05 1.91
N TYR A 97 2.63 -6.82 1.29
CA TYR A 97 3.08 -7.50 0.09
C TYR A 97 4.39 -8.21 0.34
N LYS A 98 4.48 -9.49 -0.01
CA LYS A 98 5.69 -10.30 0.10
C LYS A 98 6.09 -10.82 -1.28
N PHE A 99 7.34 -10.58 -1.63
CA PHE A 99 7.96 -11.05 -2.85
C PHE A 99 9.12 -11.99 -2.54
N VAL A 100 9.35 -12.93 -3.44
CA VAL A 100 10.58 -13.73 -3.50
C VAL A 100 11.30 -13.40 -4.79
N CYS A 101 12.55 -12.98 -4.68
CA CYS A 101 13.40 -12.55 -5.79
C CYS A 101 14.58 -13.53 -5.94
N ASP A 102 14.90 -13.91 -7.17
CA ASP A 102 16.07 -14.77 -7.42
C ASP A 102 17.39 -14.00 -7.35
N ALA A 103 17.38 -12.75 -7.81
CA ALA A 103 18.57 -11.88 -7.88
C ALA A 103 18.36 -10.55 -7.15
N PRO A 104 18.07 -10.56 -5.82
CA PRO A 104 17.77 -9.36 -5.04
C PRO A 104 18.91 -8.31 -5.05
N ALA A 105 20.16 -8.74 -5.25
CA ALA A 105 21.33 -7.86 -5.25
C ALA A 105 21.33 -6.80 -6.37
N VAL A 106 20.53 -6.99 -7.43
CA VAL A 106 20.38 -6.02 -8.53
C VAL A 106 19.41 -4.88 -8.19
N LEU A 107 18.64 -5.01 -7.11
CA LEU A 107 17.77 -3.96 -6.61
C LEU A 107 18.64 -2.84 -6.01
N LYS A 108 18.85 -1.78 -6.80
CA LYS A 108 19.60 -0.58 -6.39
C LYS A 108 18.71 0.64 -6.17
N ARG A 109 17.48 0.59 -6.68
CA ARG A 109 16.49 1.64 -6.53
C ARG A 109 15.09 1.05 -6.38
N LEU A 110 14.26 1.70 -5.60
CA LEU A 110 12.82 1.55 -5.60
C LEU A 110 12.22 2.70 -6.41
N ASP A 111 11.32 2.39 -7.34
CA ASP A 111 10.63 3.37 -8.14
C ASP A 111 9.12 3.28 -7.88
N LEU A 112 8.58 4.38 -7.36
CA LEU A 112 7.18 4.55 -6.96
C LEU A 112 6.41 5.42 -7.96
N SER A 113 6.93 5.67 -9.16
CA SER A 113 6.25 6.51 -10.15
C SER A 113 4.86 5.98 -10.53
N GLN A 114 4.66 4.67 -10.54
CA GLN A 114 3.37 4.05 -10.87
C GLN A 114 2.33 4.23 -9.77
N ILE A 115 2.73 4.28 -8.49
CA ILE A 115 1.76 4.52 -7.41
C ILE A 115 1.16 5.92 -7.53
N PHE A 116 1.98 6.94 -7.80
CA PHE A 116 1.53 8.32 -8.00
C PHE A 116 0.69 8.50 -9.26
N LYS A 117 0.93 7.70 -10.31
CA LYS A 117 0.10 7.69 -11.52
C LYS A 117 -1.25 7.00 -11.29
N THR A 118 -1.24 5.92 -10.52
CA THR A 118 -2.43 5.10 -10.25
C THR A 118 -3.34 5.78 -9.22
N PHE A 119 -2.76 6.44 -8.23
CA PHE A 119 -3.46 7.16 -7.15
C PHE A 119 -2.98 8.63 -7.10
N PRO A 120 -3.48 9.51 -7.98
CA PRO A 120 -3.01 10.89 -8.08
C PRO A 120 -3.23 11.73 -6.83
N ASP A 121 -4.15 11.34 -5.95
CA ASP A 121 -4.44 12.04 -4.69
C ASP A 121 -3.38 11.76 -3.62
N THR A 122 -2.59 10.68 -3.78
CA THR A 122 -1.39 10.45 -2.99
C THR A 122 -0.32 11.49 -3.35
N LYS A 123 -0.10 12.51 -2.52
CA LYS A 123 0.88 13.58 -2.81
C LYS A 123 2.28 13.29 -2.32
N LYS A 124 2.39 12.53 -1.23
CA LYS A 124 3.65 12.21 -0.56
C LYS A 124 3.58 10.79 0.00
N LEU A 125 4.72 10.13 0.05
CA LEU A 125 4.89 8.85 0.74
C LEU A 125 6.12 8.95 1.64
N GLN A 126 5.95 8.51 2.88
CA GLN A 126 7.07 8.32 3.79
C GLN A 126 7.54 6.88 3.66
N VAL A 127 8.75 6.68 3.17
CA VAL A 127 9.30 5.36 2.89
C VAL A 127 10.40 5.08 3.89
N GLN A 128 10.27 3.96 4.60
CA GLN A 128 11.35 3.38 5.38
C GLN A 128 11.86 2.13 4.68
N LEU A 129 13.17 2.05 4.46
CA LEU A 129 13.84 0.98 3.76
C LEU A 129 14.87 0.34 4.68
N ILE A 130 14.72 -0.95 4.93
CA ILE A 130 15.68 -1.78 5.65
C ILE A 130 16.27 -2.77 4.66
N SER A 131 17.59 -2.76 4.49
CA SER A 131 18.33 -3.66 3.59
C SER A 131 19.56 -4.22 4.31
N PRO A 132 20.27 -5.20 3.71
CA PRO A 132 21.54 -5.68 4.28
C PRO A 132 22.61 -4.58 4.39
N GLY A 133 22.47 -3.49 3.64
CA GLY A 133 23.35 -2.31 3.69
C GLY A 133 23.00 -1.33 4.81
N GLY A 134 21.88 -1.53 5.52
CA GLY A 134 21.42 -0.67 6.62
C GLY A 134 19.97 -0.21 6.45
N GLN A 135 19.56 0.72 7.31
CA GLN A 135 18.23 1.35 7.27
C GLN A 135 18.34 2.78 6.75
N SER A 136 17.41 3.17 5.89
CA SER A 136 17.22 4.55 5.43
C SER A 136 15.75 4.93 5.45
N GLY A 137 15.48 6.23 5.51
CA GLY A 137 14.13 6.79 5.46
C GLY A 137 14.12 8.03 4.58
N ALA A 138 13.08 8.18 3.76
CA ALA A 138 12.91 9.35 2.91
C ALA A 138 11.43 9.65 2.67
N GLU A 139 11.14 10.93 2.48
CA GLU A 139 9.89 11.35 1.88
C GLU A 139 10.05 11.39 0.35
N VAL A 140 9.13 10.77 -0.37
CA VAL A 140 9.08 10.80 -1.83
C VAL A 140 7.79 11.42 -2.32
N ILE A 141 7.87 12.10 -3.46
CA ILE A 141 6.76 12.79 -4.11
C ILE A 141 6.76 12.44 -5.60
N ALA A 142 5.67 12.71 -6.31
CA ALA A 142 5.57 12.42 -7.74
C ALA A 142 6.71 13.02 -8.59
N ALA A 143 7.26 14.18 -8.19
CA ALA A 143 8.39 14.82 -8.87
C ALA A 143 9.74 14.13 -8.64
N ASN A 144 9.89 13.37 -7.55
CA ASN A 144 11.07 12.58 -7.23
C ASN A 144 10.66 11.24 -6.58
N PRO A 145 10.11 10.30 -7.36
CA PRO A 145 9.41 9.13 -6.83
C PRO A 145 10.36 7.94 -6.59
N THR A 146 11.66 8.17 -6.48
CA THR A 146 12.67 7.10 -6.41
C THR A 146 13.50 7.16 -5.14
N LEU A 147 13.80 5.99 -4.58
CA LEU A 147 14.68 5.82 -3.42
C LEU A 147 15.82 4.86 -3.77
N LYS A 148 17.01 5.08 -3.21
CA LYS A 148 18.16 4.18 -3.38
C LYS A 148 18.25 3.18 -2.22
N PHE A 149 18.70 1.97 -2.53
CA PHE A 149 19.01 0.92 -1.55
C PHE A 149 20.38 1.11 -0.89
#